data_AF-A0A7S3M339-F1
#
_entry.id   AF-A0A7S3M339-F1
#
_cell.length_a   1.000
_cell.length_b   1.000
_cell.length_c   1.000
_cell.angle_alpha   90.00
_cell.angle_beta   90.00
_cell.angle_gamma   90.00
#
_symmetry.space_group_name_H-M   'P 1'
#
loop_
_entity.id
_entity.type
_entity.pdbx_description
1 polymer ?
#
loop_
_entity_poly.entity_id
_entity_poly.type
_entity_poly.pdbx_seq_one_letter_code
_entity_poly.pdbx_strand_id
1 'polypeptide(L)'
;NARPFPVKKFGVERAKREAYAWYEELRDAGRLKTKKHIPSPQPGVFYDARMQDWVCFFWRDNRPLSRCFSANKFGFDGAQKLAVAKQNDPVNGVLPLRKGKPLLKPFRKA
;
A
#
# COMPACT_ATOMS: atom_id res chain seq x y z
N ASN A 1 6.84 -10.39 21.16
CA ASN A 1 7.34 -11.77 21.28
C ASN A 1 6.44 -12.70 20.51
N ALA A 2 6.98 -13.34 19.47
CA ALA A 2 6.29 -14.43 18.78
C ALA A 2 6.58 -15.74 19.52
N ARG A 3 5.58 -16.62 19.67
CA ARG A 3 5.76 -17.98 20.16
C ARG A 3 5.72 -18.93 18.96
N PRO A 4 6.85 -19.48 18.50
CA PRO A 4 6.84 -20.46 17.41
C PRO A 4 6.36 -21.82 17.94
N PHE A 5 5.55 -22.52 17.14
CA PHE A 5 5.09 -23.90 17.42
C PHE A 5 5.59 -24.84 16.31
N PRO A 6 6.87 -25.25 16.32
CA PRO A 6 7.45 -26.00 15.22
C PRO A 6 6.86 -27.41 15.11
N VAL A 7 6.35 -27.76 13.93
CA VAL A 7 5.76 -29.09 13.66
C VAL A 7 6.73 -30.23 13.96
N LYS A 8 8.03 -30.05 13.71
CA LYS A 8 9.07 -31.04 14.02
C LYS A 8 9.13 -31.41 15.52
N LYS A 9 8.77 -30.48 16.42
CA LYS A 9 8.82 -30.69 17.87
C LYS A 9 7.49 -31.19 18.44
N PHE A 10 6.38 -30.69 17.91
CA PHE A 10 5.05 -30.93 18.50
C PHE A 10 4.19 -31.93 17.71
N GLY A 11 4.51 -32.18 16.44
CA GLY A 11 3.59 -32.83 15.50
C GLY A 11 2.49 -31.88 15.03
N VAL A 12 1.81 -32.25 13.94
CA VAL A 12 0.85 -31.36 13.26
C VAL A 12 -0.30 -30.96 14.17
N GLU A 13 -0.92 -31.93 14.85
CA GLU A 13 -2.12 -31.70 15.66
C GLU A 13 -1.84 -30.85 16.92
N ARG A 14 -0.77 -31.15 17.66
CA ARG A 14 -0.42 -30.36 18.86
C ARG A 14 0.05 -28.96 18.49
N ALA A 15 0.82 -28.81 17.40
CA ALA A 15 1.25 -27.49 16.92
C ALA A 15 0.05 -26.60 16.59
N LYS A 16 -0.95 -27.14 15.89
CA LYS A 16 -2.20 -26.41 15.61
C LYS A 16 -2.92 -26.02 16.89
N ARG A 17 -3.13 -26.97 17.81
CA ARG A 17 -3.85 -26.73 19.06
C ARG A 17 -3.20 -25.62 19.90
N GLU A 18 -1.88 -25.67 20.08
CA GLU A 18 -1.16 -24.64 20.85
C GLU A 18 -1.17 -23.29 20.12
N ALA A 19 -1.08 -23.28 18.79
CA ALA A 19 -1.21 -22.05 18.01
C ALA A 19 -2.59 -21.40 18.18
N TYR A 20 -3.68 -22.18 18.19
CA TYR A 20 -5.03 -21.67 18.45
C TYR A 20 -5.21 -21.19 19.88
N ALA A 21 -4.75 -21.95 20.89
CA ALA A 21 -4.81 -21.52 22.28
C ALA A 21 -4.06 -20.18 22.49
N TRP A 22 -2.88 -20.04 21.89
CA TRP A 22 -2.13 -18.79 21.93
C TRP A 22 -2.82 -17.63 21.21
N TYR A 23 -3.52 -17.91 20.10
CA TYR A 23 -4.33 -16.90 19.41
C TYR A 23 -5.47 -16.39 20.29
N GLU A 24 -6.18 -17.29 20.98
CA GLU A 24 -7.26 -16.93 21.93
C GLU A 24 -6.71 -16.11 23.10
N GLU A 25 -5.57 -16.51 23.70
CA GLU A 25 -4.87 -15.71 24.72
C GLU A 25 -4.53 -14.30 24.22
N LEU A 26 -4.03 -14.18 22.98
CA LEU A 26 -3.74 -12.87 22.38
C LEU A 26 -5.00 -12.04 22.15
N ARG A 27 -6.13 -12.68 21.83
CA ARG A 27 -7.42 -12.02 21.63
C ARG A 27 -7.93 -11.46 22.95
N ASP A 28 -7.96 -12.29 23.98
CA ASP A 28 -8.47 -11.93 25.31
C ASP A 28 -7.58 -10.87 25.98
N ALA A 29 -6.27 -10.93 25.75
CA ALA A 29 -5.33 -9.89 26.20
C ALA A 29 -5.40 -8.58 25.37
N GLY A 30 -6.25 -8.49 24.35
CA GLY A 30 -6.37 -7.32 23.48
C GLY A 30 -5.11 -7.01 22.67
N ARG A 31 -4.22 -8.00 22.48
CA ARG A 31 -2.93 -7.83 21.80
C ARG A 31 -2.99 -8.04 20.30
N LEU A 32 -4.14 -8.49 19.78
CA LEU A 32 -4.41 -8.48 18.33
C LEU A 32 -4.49 -7.02 17.83
N LYS A 33 -3.35 -6.50 17.39
CA LYS A 33 -3.32 -5.21 16.70
C LYS A 33 -3.90 -5.40 15.31
N THR A 34 -4.98 -4.67 15.02
CA THR A 34 -5.43 -4.51 13.64
C THR A 34 -4.36 -3.74 12.86
N LYS A 35 -4.20 -4.08 11.58
CA LYS A 35 -3.35 -3.31 10.69
C LYS A 35 -3.91 -1.88 10.64
N LYS A 36 -3.10 -0.89 11.03
CA LYS A 36 -3.50 0.53 10.92
C LYS A 36 -3.84 0.82 9.47
N HIS A 37 -5.12 1.09 9.20
CA HIS A 37 -5.59 1.50 7.90
C HIS A 37 -5.43 3.01 7.76
N ILE A 38 -4.59 3.43 6.81
CA ILE A 38 -4.41 4.84 6.48
C ILE A 38 -5.27 5.13 5.26
N PRO A 39 -6.25 6.06 5.34
CA PRO A 39 -7.15 6.35 4.24
C PRO A 39 -6.38 6.95 3.05
N SER A 40 -6.70 6.50 1.85
CA SER A 40 -6.19 7.10 0.60
C SER A 40 -6.93 8.41 0.32
N PRO A 41 -6.21 9.51 0.00
CA PRO A 41 -6.85 10.79 -0.32
C PRO A 41 -7.59 10.75 -1.67
N GLN A 42 -7.09 9.98 -2.64
CA GLN A 42 -7.70 9.81 -3.96
C GLN A 42 -7.30 8.48 -4.60
N PRO A 43 -8.07 7.97 -5.58
CA PRO A 43 -7.74 6.73 -6.27
C PRO A 43 -6.35 6.75 -6.92
N GLY A 44 -5.52 5.76 -6.59
CA GLY A 44 -4.15 5.66 -7.09
C GLY A 44 -3.11 6.42 -6.25
N VAL A 45 -3.52 7.07 -5.15
CA VAL A 45 -2.61 7.57 -4.10
C VAL A 45 -2.81 6.78 -2.81
N PHE A 46 -1.75 6.17 -2.30
CA PHE A 46 -1.82 5.38 -1.07
C PHE A 46 -0.51 5.48 -0.30
N TYR A 47 -0.58 5.17 1.00
CA TYR A 47 0.60 5.15 1.86
C TYR A 47 1.18 3.74 1.95
N ASP A 48 2.45 3.58 1.63
CA ASP A 48 3.20 2.35 1.87
C ASP A 48 3.86 2.42 3.25
N ALA A 49 3.29 1.70 4.22
CA ALA A 49 3.78 1.65 5.58
C ALA A 49 5.15 0.95 5.73
N ARG A 50 5.56 0.13 4.77
CA ARG A 50 6.86 -0.55 4.79
C ARG A 50 7.98 0.39 4.38
N MET A 51 7.77 1.17 3.31
CA MET A 51 8.74 2.16 2.83
C MET A 51 8.60 3.51 3.53
N GLN A 52 7.50 3.73 4.25
CA GLN A 52 7.12 4.99 4.87
C GLN A 52 6.94 6.14 3.86
N ASP A 53 6.35 5.82 2.71
CA ASP A 53 6.23 6.73 1.58
C ASP A 53 4.78 6.86 1.10
N TRP A 54 4.43 8.04 0.58
CA TRP A 54 3.22 8.24 -0.21
C TRP A 54 3.50 7.91 -1.67
N VAL A 55 2.74 6.95 -2.21
CA VAL A 55 2.87 6.48 -3.58
C VAL A 55 1.72 7.03 -4.41
N CYS A 56 2.02 7.55 -5.60
CA CYS A 56 1.02 7.93 -6.60
C CYS A 56 1.28 7.20 -7.92
N PHE A 57 0.20 6.77 -8.58
CA PHE A 57 0.22 6.26 -9.95
C PHE A 57 -0.25 7.33 -10.94
N PHE A 58 0.49 7.53 -12.02
CA PHE A 58 0.19 8.53 -13.06
C PHE A 58 0.62 8.01 -14.44
N TRP A 59 0.20 8.71 -15.50
CA TRP A 59 0.57 8.38 -16.87
C TRP A 59 1.50 9.43 -17.46
N ARG A 60 2.49 8.98 -18.20
CA ARG A 60 3.35 9.84 -19.03
C ARG A 60 3.67 9.09 -20.31
N ASP A 61 3.57 9.77 -21.45
CA ASP A 61 3.87 9.18 -22.77
C ASP A 61 3.15 7.85 -23.03
N ASN A 62 1.87 7.77 -22.63
CA ASN A 62 1.03 6.56 -22.71
C ASN A 62 1.58 5.34 -21.95
N ARG A 63 2.42 5.56 -20.92
CA ARG A 63 2.94 4.53 -20.03
C ARG A 63 2.50 4.79 -18.59
N PRO A 64 2.03 3.76 -17.86
CA PRO A 64 1.77 3.88 -16.43
C PRO A 64 3.10 3.96 -15.68
N LEU A 65 3.21 4.95 -14.79
CA LEU A 65 4.36 5.16 -13.91
C LEU A 65 3.89 5.30 -12.47
N SER A 66 4.81 5.09 -11.55
CA SER A 66 4.65 5.37 -10.13
C SER A 66 5.71 6.35 -9.65
N ARG A 67 5.36 7.14 -8.63
CA ARG A 67 6.32 7.95 -7.87
C ARG A 67 6.04 7.79 -6.39
N CYS A 68 7.11 7.75 -5.60
CA CYS A 68 7.05 7.69 -4.15
C CYS A 68 7.61 8.98 -3.57
N PHE A 69 6.98 9.49 -2.53
CA PHE A 69 7.40 10.65 -1.75
C PHE A 69 7.57 10.25 -0.30
N SER A 70 8.79 10.37 0.21
CA SER A 70 9.09 9.86 1.55
C SER A 70 8.56 10.74 2.66
N ALA A 71 7.85 10.13 3.61
CA ALA A 71 7.36 10.82 4.81
C ALA A 71 8.52 11.26 5.71
N ASN A 72 9.65 10.55 5.68
CA ASN A 72 10.85 10.94 6.43
C ASN A 72 11.49 12.22 5.87
N LYS A 73 11.36 12.46 4.56
CA LYS A 73 11.95 13.64 3.90
C LYS A 73 11.02 14.86 3.93
N PHE A 74 9.73 14.67 3.67
CA PHE A 74 8.77 15.77 3.47
C PHE A 74 7.74 15.88 4.58
N GLY A 75 7.83 15.04 5.62
CA GLY A 75 6.76 14.85 6.59
C GLY A 75 5.60 14.03 6.02
N PHE A 76 4.76 13.49 6.90
CA PHE A 76 3.64 12.64 6.50
C PHE A 76 2.62 13.37 5.62
N ASP A 77 2.19 14.57 6.04
CA ASP A 77 1.22 15.40 5.29
C ASP A 77 1.86 16.06 4.06
N GLY A 78 3.11 16.52 4.16
CA GLY A 78 3.82 17.11 3.03
C GLY A 78 4.04 16.12 1.89
N ALA A 79 4.44 14.89 2.20
CA ALA A 79 4.56 13.82 1.20
C ALA A 79 3.21 13.45 0.56
N GLN A 80 2.11 13.48 1.34
CA GLN A 80 0.75 13.25 0.83
C GLN A 80 0.36 14.31 -0.20
N LYS A 81 0.56 15.59 0.15
CA LYS A 81 0.27 16.73 -0.73
C LYS A 81 1.08 16.67 -2.02
N LEU A 82 2.36 16.29 -1.94
CA LEU A 82 3.21 16.11 -3.12
C LEU A 82 2.74 14.96 -4.02
N ALA A 83 2.32 13.84 -3.45
CA ALA A 83 1.78 12.71 -4.21
C ALA A 83 0.50 13.10 -4.96
N VAL A 84 -0.41 13.81 -4.30
CA VAL A 84 -1.64 14.35 -4.90
C VAL A 84 -1.33 15.37 -5.98
N ALA A 85 -0.46 16.34 -5.69
CA ALA A 85 -0.06 17.36 -6.66
C ALA A 85 0.61 16.73 -7.89
N LYS A 86 1.45 15.70 -7.70
CA LYS A 86 2.10 15.01 -8.81
C LYS A 86 1.12 14.24 -9.69
N GLN A 87 0.10 13.64 -9.10
CA GLN A 87 -0.94 12.93 -9.85
C GLN A 87 -1.87 13.89 -10.62
N ASN A 88 -2.09 15.11 -10.09
CA ASN A 88 -2.95 16.13 -10.69
C ASN A 88 -2.21 17.06 -11.67
N ASP A 89 -0.90 16.92 -11.82
CA ASP A 89 -0.05 17.73 -12.70
C ASP A 89 -0.52 17.59 -14.17
N PRO A 90 -0.86 18.70 -14.87
CA PRO A 90 -1.48 18.67 -16.20
C PRO A 90 -0.61 18.03 -17.29
N VAL A 91 0.70 17.92 -17.07
CA VAL A 91 1.63 17.24 -17.99
C VAL A 91 1.49 15.71 -17.90
N ASN A 92 0.95 15.20 -16.80
CA ASN A 92 0.81 13.77 -16.55
C ASN A 92 -0.68 13.39 -16.57
N GLY A 93 -1.04 12.37 -17.34
CA GLY A 93 -2.41 11.88 -17.36
C GLY A 93 -2.81 11.28 -16.00
N VAL A 94 -4.02 11.58 -15.54
CA VAL A 94 -4.64 10.89 -14.41
C VAL A 94 -4.83 9.42 -14.78
N LEU A 95 -4.63 8.50 -13.82
CA LEU A 95 -4.91 7.08 -14.02
C LEU A 95 -6.32 6.91 -14.63
N PRO A 96 -6.47 6.30 -15.82
CA PRO A 96 -7.80 6.05 -16.35
C PRO A 96 -8.47 5.06 -15.40
N LEU A 97 -9.60 5.48 -14.81
CA LEU A 97 -10.52 4.57 -14.14
C LEU A 97 -10.80 3.46 -15.15
N ARG A 98 -10.51 2.21 -14.78
CA ARG A 98 -10.72 1.03 -15.62
C ARG A 98 -12.23 0.84 -15.87
N LYS A 99 -12.79 1.64 -16.78
CA LYS A 99 -14.06 1.49 -17.49
C LYS A 99 -13.84 2.10 -18.87
N GLY A 100 -13.75 1.21 -19.86
CA GLY A 100 -13.07 1.46 -21.13
C GLY A 100 -13.52 2.71 -21.87
N LYS A 101 -12.51 3.45 -22.37
CA LYS A 101 -12.43 4.14 -23.67
C LYS A 101 -10.99 4.64 -23.84
N PRO A 102 -10.33 4.42 -24.99
CA PRO A 102 -8.99 4.93 -25.21
C PRO A 102 -9.09 6.33 -25.83
N LEU A 103 -8.45 7.33 -25.24
CA LEU A 103 -8.24 8.61 -25.90
C LEU A 103 -6.88 9.16 -25.51
N LEU A 104 -5.88 8.91 -26.36
CA LEU A 104 -5.20 9.97 -27.11
C LEU A 104 -4.23 9.31 -28.12
N LYS A 105 -4.30 9.78 -29.37
CA LYS A 105 -3.50 9.30 -30.51
C LYS A 105 -2.01 9.48 -30.23
N PRO A 106 -1.12 8.65 -30.80
CA PRO A 106 0.32 8.81 -30.63
C PRO A 106 0.77 10.19 -31.12
N PHE A 107 1.59 10.88 -30.32
CA PHE A 107 2.31 12.07 -30.74
C PHE A 107 3.33 11.64 -31.80
N ARG A 108 3.01 11.85 -33.08
CA ARG A 108 4.00 11.74 -34.17
C ARG A 108 4.96 12.91 -33.99
N LYS A 109 6.23 12.63 -33.72
CA LYS A 109 7.30 13.61 -33.95
C LYS A 109 7.73 13.52 -35.41
N ALA A 110 7.97 14.70 -35.99
CA ALA A 110 8.47 14.91 -37.34
C ALA A 110 9.84 14.27 -37.56
#